data_AF-A0AA37MK06-F1
#
_entry.id   AF-A0AA37MK06-F1
#
_cell.length_a   1.000
_cell.length_b   1.000
_cell.length_c   1.000
_cell.angle_alpha   90.00
_cell.angle_beta   90.00
_cell.angle_gamma   90.00
#
_symmetry.space_group_name_H-M   'P 1'
#
loop_
_entity.id
_entity.type
_entity.pdbx_description
1 polymer ?
#
loop_
_entity_poly.entity_id
_entity_poly.type
_entity_poly.pdbx_seq_one_letter_code
_entity_poly.pdbx_strand_id
1 'polypeptide(L)'
;MIQRRDFTYITPTFIEQEIDHLARMIRSRHWHRSAAWPVSYGRERIEELQHAPAVAPLQQEGLRSLLVELERIAAQLDPAASYGELPQANAHAASVAFGKARR
;
A
#
# COMPACT_ATOMS: atom_id res chain seq x y z
N MET A 1 5.08 19.91 2.15
CA MET A 1 5.44 20.49 0.83
C MET A 1 5.17 19.42 -0.22
N ILE A 2 4.01 19.47 -0.86
CA ILE A 2 3.71 18.61 -2.01
C ILE A 2 4.53 19.20 -3.16
N GLN A 3 5.57 18.50 -3.61
CA GLN A 3 6.30 18.91 -4.79
C GLN A 3 5.29 18.93 -5.94
N ARG A 4 4.94 20.13 -6.44
CA ARG A 4 4.24 20.28 -7.71
C ARG A 4 5.16 19.70 -8.78
N ARG A 5 4.92 18.43 -9.11
CA ARG A 5 5.66 17.72 -10.16
C ARG A 5 5.15 18.27 -11.47
N ASP A 6 6.04 18.88 -12.25
CA ASP A 6 5.71 19.44 -13.56
C ASP A 6 5.09 18.37 -14.46
N PHE A 7 3.81 18.55 -14.78
CA PHE A 7 3.01 17.59 -15.54
C PHE A 7 3.19 17.71 -17.06
N THR A 8 4.06 18.61 -17.51
CA THR A 8 4.43 18.83 -18.91
C THR A 8 5.00 17.58 -19.59
N TYR A 9 5.40 16.56 -18.80
CA TYR A 9 6.00 15.32 -19.28
C TYR A 9 5.14 14.06 -19.08
N ILE A 10 3.89 14.18 -18.61
CA ILE A 10 3.00 13.01 -18.48
C ILE A 10 2.55 12.57 -19.88
N THR A 11 3.21 11.53 -20.39
CA THR A 11 2.81 10.80 -21.60
C THR A 11 1.98 9.57 -21.22
N PRO A 12 1.20 9.00 -22.15
CA PRO A 12 0.48 7.74 -21.90
C PRO A 12 1.41 6.62 -21.44
N THR A 13 2.62 6.52 -22.00
CA THR A 13 3.64 5.53 -21.63
C THR A 13 4.14 5.74 -20.20
N PHE A 14 4.30 6.99 -19.76
CA PHE A 14 4.63 7.28 -18.37
C PHE A 14 3.53 6.80 -17.43
N ILE A 15 2.25 7.05 -17.78
CA ILE A 15 1.11 6.62 -16.96
C ILE A 15 1.08 5.10 -16.81
N GLU A 16 1.34 4.34 -17.88
CA GLU A 16 1.45 2.88 -17.82
C GLU A 16 2.56 2.40 -16.89
N GLN A 17 3.76 2.98 -17.03
CA GLN A 17 4.89 2.63 -16.17
C GLN A 17 4.62 2.98 -14.71
N GLU A 18 3.95 4.09 -14.46
CA GLU A 18 3.59 4.53 -13.12
C GLU A 18 2.49 3.64 -12.50
N ILE A 19 1.50 3.20 -13.28
CA ILE A 19 0.51 2.19 -12.87
C ILE A 19 1.22 0.89 -12.45
N ASP A 20 2.15 0.40 -13.26
CA ASP A 20 2.92 -0.82 -12.95
C ASP A 20 3.80 -0.65 -11.70
N HIS A 21 4.43 0.51 -11.56
CA HIS A 21 5.25 0.84 -10.39
C HIS A 21 4.40 0.86 -9.11
N LEU A 22 3.27 1.58 -9.15
CA LEU A 22 2.32 1.65 -8.04
C LEU A 22 1.78 0.26 -7.69
N ALA A 23 1.43 -0.57 -8.67
CA ALA A 23 0.96 -1.93 -8.45
C ALA A 23 2.00 -2.79 -7.70
N ARG A 24 3.27 -2.73 -8.12
CA ARG A 24 4.37 -3.46 -7.45
C ARG A 24 4.60 -2.95 -6.03
N MET A 25 4.55 -1.63 -5.85
CA MET A 25 4.74 -0.98 -4.57
C MET A 25 3.61 -1.36 -3.59
N ILE A 26 2.35 -1.24 -4.02
CA ILE A 26 1.15 -1.56 -3.22
C ILE A 26 1.11 -3.03 -2.81
N ARG A 27 1.59 -3.95 -3.65
CA ARG A 27 1.61 -5.39 -3.33
C ARG A 27 2.83 -5.80 -2.50
N SER A 28 3.77 -4.90 -2.25
CA SER A 28 4.98 -5.20 -1.50
C SER A 28 4.73 -5.23 0.01
N ARG A 29 4.97 -6.39 0.63
CA ARG A 29 4.92 -6.54 2.11
C ARG A 29 5.97 -5.71 2.84
N HIS A 30 7.03 -5.26 2.17
CA HIS A 30 8.00 -4.33 2.78
C HIS A 30 7.42 -2.92 2.84
N TRP A 31 6.68 -2.53 1.80
CA TRP A 31 6.02 -1.23 1.72
C TRP A 31 4.93 -1.08 2.80
N HIS A 32 4.16 -2.15 3.09
CA HIS A 32 3.17 -2.15 4.18
C HIS A 32 3.76 -1.98 5.59
N ARG A 33 5.04 -2.30 5.78
CA ARG A 33 5.70 -2.26 7.10
C ARG A 33 6.27 -0.89 7.44
N SER A 34 6.46 -0.03 6.45
CA SER A 34 6.95 1.32 6.65
C SER A 34 5.74 2.22 6.99
N ALA A 35 5.59 2.57 8.28
CA ALA A 35 4.53 3.40 8.89
C ALA A 35 3.58 4.18 7.94
N ALA A 36 2.25 4.05 8.12
CA ALA A 36 1.05 4.83 7.66
C ALA A 36 1.09 5.71 6.36
N TRP A 37 2.21 6.38 6.08
CA TRP A 37 2.56 7.09 4.85
C TRP A 37 2.31 6.35 3.52
N PRO A 38 2.47 5.02 3.41
CA PRO A 38 2.19 4.26 2.20
C PRO A 38 0.82 4.57 1.60
N VAL A 39 -0.21 4.57 2.42
CA VAL A 39 -1.59 4.67 1.95
C VAL A 39 -1.91 6.07 1.46
N SER A 40 -1.56 7.11 2.23
CA SER A 40 -1.79 8.49 1.83
C SER A 40 -1.01 8.86 0.57
N TYR A 41 0.27 8.46 0.48
CA TYR A 41 1.08 8.69 -0.71
C TYR A 41 0.51 7.96 -1.95
N GLY A 42 0.14 6.70 -1.80
CA GLY A 42 -0.44 5.91 -2.89
C GLY A 42 -1.75 6.50 -3.40
N ARG A 43 -2.63 6.95 -2.49
CA ARG A 43 -3.92 7.56 -2.83
C ARG A 43 -3.71 8.87 -3.58
N GLU A 44 -2.94 9.80 -3.00
CA GLU A 44 -2.65 11.10 -3.63
C GLU A 44 -2.07 10.90 -5.04
N ARG A 45 -1.16 9.92 -5.20
CA ARG A 45 -0.54 9.68 -6.50
C ARG A 45 -1.49 9.10 -7.54
N ILE A 46 -2.38 8.19 -7.14
CA ILE A 46 -3.40 7.64 -8.04
C ILE A 46 -4.40 8.71 -8.46
N GLU A 47 -4.84 9.56 -7.52
CA GLU A 47 -5.75 10.68 -7.79
C GLU A 47 -5.12 11.70 -8.76
N GLU A 48 -3.85 12.07 -8.56
CA GLU A 48 -3.11 12.93 -9.49
C GLU A 48 -3.11 12.38 -10.94
N LEU A 49 -2.89 11.07 -11.10
CA LEU A 49 -2.84 10.44 -12.41
C LEU A 49 -4.21 10.34 -13.08
N GLN A 50 -5.28 10.16 -12.30
CA GLN A 50 -6.66 10.15 -12.81
C GLN A 50 -7.10 11.51 -13.37
N HIS A 51 -6.47 12.59 -12.90
CA HIS A 51 -6.71 13.95 -13.39
C HIS A 51 -5.76 14.38 -14.51
N ALA A 52 -4.81 13.52 -14.91
CA ALA A 52 -3.87 13.86 -15.97
C ALA A 52 -4.57 13.89 -17.35
N PRO A 53 -4.33 14.93 -18.18
CA PRO A 53 -5.01 15.07 -19.47
C PRO A 53 -4.63 13.98 -20.48
N ALA A 54 -3.51 13.29 -20.26
CA ALA A 54 -3.01 12.22 -21.13
C ALA A 54 -3.54 10.82 -20.77
N VAL A 55 -4.39 10.69 -19.74
CA VAL A 55 -4.89 9.39 -19.29
C VAL A 55 -5.89 8.80 -20.28
N ALA A 56 -5.60 7.60 -20.77
CA ALA A 56 -6.52 6.85 -21.62
C ALA A 56 -7.61 6.14 -20.79
N PRO A 57 -8.78 5.82 -21.37
CA PRO A 57 -9.87 5.13 -20.65
C PRO A 57 -9.45 3.82 -19.96
N LEU A 58 -8.61 3.00 -20.62
CA LEU A 58 -8.06 1.77 -20.04
C LEU A 58 -7.14 2.05 -18.85
N GLN A 59 -6.34 3.12 -18.93
CA GLN A 59 -5.47 3.55 -17.84
C GLN A 59 -6.30 4.07 -16.66
N GLN A 60 -7.41 4.77 -16.92
CA GLN A 60 -8.36 5.20 -15.90
C GLN A 60 -8.97 4.01 -15.14
N GLU A 61 -9.30 2.93 -15.84
CA GLU A 61 -9.79 1.69 -15.22
C GLU A 61 -8.70 1.01 -14.37
N GLY A 62 -7.46 0.97 -14.87
CA GLY A 62 -6.30 0.50 -14.09
C GLY A 62 -6.09 1.30 -12.80
N LEU A 63 -6.14 2.63 -12.88
CA LEU A 63 -6.01 3.52 -11.72
C LEU A 63 -7.15 3.35 -10.72
N ARG A 64 -8.41 3.20 -11.18
CA ARG A 64 -9.54 2.90 -10.29
C ARG A 64 -9.37 1.56 -9.58
N SER A 65 -8.91 0.54 -10.31
CA SER A 65 -8.66 -0.79 -9.73
C SER A 65 -7.56 -0.75 -8.67
N LEU A 66 -6.48 0.01 -8.92
CA LEU A 66 -5.41 0.21 -7.95
C LEU A 66 -5.88 0.97 -6.71
N LEU A 67 -6.76 1.97 -6.85
CA LEU A 67 -7.32 2.69 -5.71
C LEU A 67 -8.13 1.75 -4.81
N VAL A 68 -8.98 0.91 -5.39
CA VAL A 68 -9.76 -0.09 -4.64
C VAL A 68 -8.86 -1.08 -3.93
N GLU A 69 -7.80 -1.57 -4.60
CA GLU A 69 -6.82 -2.48 -4.00
C GLU A 69 -6.09 -1.81 -2.81
N LEU A 70 -5.69 -0.56 -2.98
CA LEU A 70 -5.04 0.23 -1.93
C LEU A 70 -5.94 0.42 -0.71
N GLU A 71 -7.20 0.77 -0.91
CA GLU A 71 -8.17 0.96 0.18
C GLU A 71 -8.44 -0.33 0.94
N ARG A 72 -8.54 -1.46 0.21
CA ARG A 72 -8.68 -2.78 0.82
C ARG A 72 -7.46 -3.14 1.68
N ILE A 73 -6.26 -2.80 1.24
CA ILE A 73 -5.03 -3.02 2.01
C ILE A 73 -4.99 -2.09 3.22
N ALA A 74 -5.35 -0.81 3.05
CA ALA A 74 -5.43 0.15 4.14
C ALA A 74 -6.36 -0.34 5.26
N ALA A 75 -7.53 -0.88 4.91
CA ALA A 75 -8.46 -1.47 5.86
C ALA A 75 -7.88 -2.70 6.61
N GLN A 76 -7.06 -3.51 5.93
CA GLN A 76 -6.37 -4.65 6.58
C GLN A 76 -5.23 -4.22 7.50
N LEU A 77 -4.59 -3.11 7.20
CA LEU A 77 -3.48 -2.56 8.00
C LEU A 77 -3.96 -1.76 9.20
N ASP A 78 -5.23 -1.34 9.23
CA ASP A 78 -5.82 -0.65 10.38
C ASP A 78 -5.87 -1.60 11.60
N PRO A 79 -5.11 -1.34 12.67
CA PRO A 79 -5.14 -2.17 13.87
C PRO A 79 -6.52 -2.21 14.55
N ALA A 80 -7.40 -1.23 14.31
CA ALA A 80 -8.79 -1.27 14.77
C ALA A 80 -9.63 -2.31 14.02
N ALA A 81 -9.33 -2.59 12.76
CA ALA A 81 -10.00 -3.64 11.98
C ALA A 81 -9.56 -5.06 12.40
N SER A 82 -8.33 -5.22 12.91
CA SER A 82 -7.83 -6.48 13.46
C SER A 82 -8.39 -6.85 14.84
N TYR A 83 -9.09 -5.95 15.53
CA TYR A 83 -9.68 -6.24 16.84
C TYR A 83 -11.10 -6.84 16.76
N GLY A 84 -11.67 -6.93 15.56
CA GLY A 84 -13.04 -7.41 15.33
C GLY A 84 -13.18 -8.91 15.06
N GLU A 85 -12.19 -9.58 14.45
CA GLU A 85 -12.39 -10.97 14.02
C GLU A 85 -11.06 -11.69 13.69
N LEU A 86 -10.41 -12.24 14.72
CA LEU A 86 -9.47 -13.36 14.55
C LEU A 86 -9.72 -14.37 15.68
N PRO A 87 -10.14 -15.61 15.40
CA PRO A 87 -10.02 -16.68 16.38
C PRO A 87 -8.53 -16.86 16.65
N GLN A 88 -8.13 -16.70 17.91
CA GLN A 88 -6.79 -17.01 18.40
C GLN A 88 -6.46 -18.47 18.11
N ALA A 89 -5.87 -18.75 16.95
CA ALA A 89 -5.23 -20.02 16.69
C ALA A 89 -3.76 -19.93 17.15
N ASN A 90 -3.56 -20.34 18.40
CA ASN A 90 -2.33 -20.93 18.96
C ASN A 90 -0.99 -20.33 18.51
N ALA A 91 -0.46 -19.42 19.33
CA ALA A 91 0.98 -19.14 19.36
C ALA A 91 1.46 -18.90 20.81
N HIS A 92 1.36 -19.91 21.67
CA HIS A 92 2.15 -19.97 22.90
C HIS A 92 2.50 -21.42 23.26
N ALA A 93 3.43 -21.99 22.51
CA ALA A 93 4.20 -23.16 22.94
C ALA A 93 5.60 -23.13 22.32
N ALA A 94 6.37 -22.07 22.61
CA ALA A 94 7.81 -22.12 22.44
C ALA A 94 8.51 -21.09 23.33
N SER A 95 9.41 -21.61 24.18
CA SER A 95 10.58 -20.92 24.73
C SER A 95 10.38 -19.93 25.87
N VAL A 96 10.43 -20.45 27.11
CA VAL A 96 11.35 -19.94 28.13
C VAL A 96 11.61 -21.00 29.20
N ALA A 97 12.70 -21.75 29.06
CA ALA A 97 13.33 -22.48 30.15
C ALA A 97 14.85 -22.52 29.93
N PHE A 98 15.50 -21.36 30.02
CA PHE A 98 16.94 -21.29 30.25
C PHE A 98 17.18 -20.36 31.44
N GLY A 99 17.24 -20.96 32.63
CA GLY A 99 17.39 -20.29 33.90
C GLY A 99 18.22 -21.12 34.88
N LYS A 100 19.54 -21.12 34.66
CA LYS A 100 20.59 -21.00 35.70
C LYS A 100 20.45 -21.87 36.95
N ALA A 101 21.09 -23.05 36.97
CA ALA A 101 21.43 -23.75 38.22
C ALA A 101 22.89 -23.45 38.60
N ARG A 102 23.08 -22.57 39.59
CA ARG A 102 24.27 -22.49 40.44
C ARG A 102 23.89 -23.10 41.78
N ARG A 103 24.41 -24.27 42.12
CA ARG A 103 25.15 -24.53 43.37
C ARG A 103 25.69 -25.96 43.36
#